data_AF-A0A2I0F3M7-F1
#
_entry.id   AF-A0A2I0F3M7-F1
#
_cell.length_a   1.000
_cell.length_b   1.000
_cell.length_c   1.000
_cell.angle_alpha   90.00
_cell.angle_beta   90.00
_cell.angle_gamma   90.00
#
_symmetry.space_group_name_H-M   'P 1'
#
loop_
_entity.id
_entity.type
_entity.pdbx_description
1 polymer ?
#
loop_
_entity_poly.entity_id
_entity_poly.type
_entity_poly.pdbx_seq_one_letter_code
_entity_poly.pdbx_strand_id
1 'polypeptide(L)'
;MTIEITNLPVTEITCSNCEACCCRLEVMLLTETGVPKRYITTDDWGGQVMAQGHDGWCAALDRDTLMCTIYENRPWVCRIFEMASYECEEERKAHM
;
A
#
# COMPACT_ATOMS: atom_id res chain seq x y z
N MET A 1 -28.51 -28.85 23.27
CA MET A 1 -27.61 -27.83 23.84
C MET A 1 -27.47 -26.72 22.82
N THR A 2 -28.04 -25.56 23.11
CA THR A 2 -27.88 -24.33 22.33
C THR A 2 -26.71 -23.56 22.93
N ILE A 3 -25.70 -23.25 22.12
CA ILE A 3 -24.59 -22.39 22.51
C ILE A 3 -25.00 -20.97 22.12
N GLU A 4 -24.96 -20.04 23.08
CA GLU A 4 -25.15 -18.63 22.76
C GLU A 4 -23.87 -18.09 22.10
N ILE A 5 -24.00 -17.67 20.84
CA ILE A 5 -22.91 -17.04 20.09
C ILE A 5 -23.09 -15.53 20.22
N THR A 6 -22.11 -14.87 20.82
CA THR A 6 -22.02 -13.41 20.83
C THR A 6 -21.13 -12.99 19.66
N ASN A 7 -21.71 -12.33 18.65
CA ASN A 7 -20.93 -11.73 17.57
C ASN A 7 -20.31 -10.42 18.08
N LEU A 8 -18.99 -10.44 18.27
CA LEU A 8 -18.23 -9.23 18.52
C LEU A 8 -18.13 -8.43 17.22
N PRO A 9 -18.26 -7.09 17.27
CA PRO A 9 -18.03 -6.27 16.09
C PRO A 9 -16.56 -6.40 15.67
N VAL A 10 -16.34 -6.99 14.50
CA VAL A 10 -15.02 -7.00 13.85
C VAL A 10 -14.95 -5.75 13.00
N THR A 11 -13.94 -4.91 13.23
CA THR A 11 -13.69 -3.75 12.37
C THR A 11 -13.30 -4.27 11.00
N GLU A 12 -14.13 -4.00 10.00
CA GLU A 12 -13.87 -4.44 8.62
C GLU A 12 -12.65 -3.71 8.06
N ILE A 13 -11.66 -4.49 7.61
CA ILE A 13 -10.46 -3.95 6.96
C ILE A 13 -10.81 -3.62 5.52
N THR A 14 -10.87 -2.32 5.22
CA THR A 14 -11.13 -1.82 3.87
C THR A 14 -10.14 -0.71 3.51
N CYS A 15 -9.84 -0.55 2.22
CA CYS A 15 -9.00 0.57 1.78
C CYS A 15 -9.67 1.95 2.03
N SER A 16 -11.01 2.00 2.16
CA SER A 16 -11.73 3.24 2.44
C SER A 16 -11.50 3.80 3.84
N ASN A 17 -10.89 3.02 4.74
CA ASN A 17 -10.59 3.44 6.10
C ASN A 17 -9.11 3.29 6.49
N CYS A 18 -8.19 3.11 5.52
CA CYS A 18 -6.78 2.76 5.80
C CYS A 18 -5.79 3.93 5.71
N GLU A 19 -6.27 5.11 5.33
CA GLU A 19 -5.44 6.28 5.03
C GLU A 19 -4.25 5.94 4.11
N ALA A 20 -4.47 5.12 3.07
CA ALA A 20 -3.46 4.67 2.13
C ALA A 20 -2.15 4.16 2.79
N CYS A 21 -2.25 3.41 3.90
CA CYS A 21 -1.11 2.86 4.63
C CYS A 21 -0.09 2.12 3.75
N CYS A 22 -0.54 1.39 2.72
CA CYS A 22 0.33 0.69 1.77
C CYS A 22 1.26 1.62 0.96
N CYS A 23 0.92 2.91 0.84
CA CYS A 23 1.74 3.90 0.17
C CYS A 23 2.87 4.45 1.06
N ARG A 24 2.99 4.01 2.32
CA ARG A 24 4.13 4.29 3.20
C ARG A 24 5.33 3.38 2.94
N LEU A 25 5.11 2.26 2.26
CA LEU A 25 6.12 1.24 2.06
C LEU A 25 7.10 1.64 0.96
N GLU A 26 8.35 1.25 1.13
CA GLU A 26 9.30 1.22 0.03
C GLU A 26 8.99 0.02 -0.86
N VAL A 27 8.78 0.27 -2.15
CA VAL A 27 8.33 -0.76 -3.10
C VAL A 27 9.39 -0.99 -4.16
N MET A 28 9.98 -2.17 -4.17
CA MET A 28 10.90 -2.60 -5.23
C MET A 28 10.18 -2.83 -6.55
N LEU A 29 10.82 -2.40 -7.63
CA LEU A 29 10.37 -2.58 -9.01
C LEU A 29 11.02 -3.83 -9.60
N LEU A 30 10.35 -4.97 -9.44
CA LEU A 30 10.87 -6.27 -9.89
C LEU A 30 10.76 -6.48 -11.41
N THR A 31 9.83 -5.78 -12.08
CA THR A 31 9.55 -5.93 -13.51
C THR A 31 9.17 -4.58 -14.15
N GLU A 32 9.34 -4.47 -15.47
CA GLU A 32 8.87 -3.32 -16.25
C GLU A 32 7.34 -3.30 -16.29
N THR A 33 6.75 -2.58 -15.34
CA THR A 33 5.30 -2.57 -15.04
C THR A 33 4.57 -1.38 -15.65
N GLY A 34 5.28 -0.52 -16.37
CA GLY A 34 4.75 0.72 -16.93
C GLY A 34 4.76 1.90 -15.96
N VAL A 35 5.41 1.79 -14.80
CA VAL A 35 5.60 2.90 -13.86
C VAL A 35 6.34 4.05 -14.57
N PRO A 36 5.77 5.27 -14.58
CA PRO A 36 6.45 6.42 -15.17
C PRO A 36 7.79 6.71 -14.47
N LYS A 37 8.85 6.96 -15.26
CA LYS A 37 10.23 7.19 -14.76
C LYS A 37 10.34 8.23 -13.64
N ARG A 38 9.47 9.25 -13.62
CA ARG A 38 9.44 10.28 -12.57
C ARG A 38 9.09 9.76 -11.17
N TYR A 39 8.53 8.56 -11.07
CA TYR A 39 8.19 7.90 -9.80
C TYR A 39 9.18 6.79 -9.44
N ILE A 40 10.32 6.70 -10.13
CA ILE A 40 11.32 5.67 -9.93
C ILE A 40 12.58 6.34 -9.38
N THR A 41 13.16 5.75 -8.33
CA THR A 41 14.48 6.08 -7.83
C THR A 41 15.33 4.82 -7.69
N THR A 42 16.63 5.00 -7.48
CA THR A 42 17.57 3.92 -7.18
C THR A 42 17.89 3.95 -5.71
N ASP A 43 17.81 2.80 -5.05
CA ASP A 43 18.19 2.62 -3.65
C ASP A 43 19.72 2.54 -3.47
N ASP A 44 20.18 2.45 -2.22
CA ASP A 44 21.61 2.40 -1.88
C ASP A 44 22.34 1.14 -2.40
N TRP A 45 21.59 0.11 -2.78
CA TRP A 45 22.10 -1.15 -3.31
C TRP A 45 22.00 -1.24 -4.84
N GLY A 46 21.55 -0.19 -5.51
CA GLY A 46 21.40 -0.12 -6.96
C GLY A 46 20.08 -0.70 -7.49
N GLY A 47 19.15 -1.09 -6.61
CA GLY A 47 17.81 -1.54 -6.96
C GLY A 47 16.90 -0.39 -7.37
N GLN A 48 15.94 -0.64 -8.25
CA GLN A 48 14.91 0.35 -8.59
C GLN A 48 13.73 0.23 -7.63
N VAL A 49 13.34 1.34 -7.03
CA VAL A 49 12.22 1.43 -6.09
C VAL A 49 11.27 2.57 -6.46
N MET A 50 10.04 2.52 -5.95
CA MET A 50 9.12 3.66 -6.01
C MET A 50 9.70 4.83 -5.22
N ALA A 51 9.80 5.99 -5.86
CA ALA A 51 10.23 7.21 -5.20
C ALA A 51 9.27 7.60 -4.08
N GLN A 52 9.79 8.05 -2.95
CA GLN A 52 9.03 8.61 -1.85
C GLN A 52 9.20 10.13 -1.77
N GLY A 53 8.16 10.82 -1.33
CA GLY A 53 8.21 12.24 -0.98
C GLY A 53 8.92 12.46 0.36
N HIS A 54 9.16 13.72 0.69
CA HIS A 54 9.76 14.10 1.99
C HIS A 54 8.87 13.70 3.20
N ASP A 55 7.61 13.38 2.95
CA ASP A 55 6.59 12.96 3.91
C ASP A 55 6.62 11.45 4.18
N GLY A 56 7.50 10.70 3.50
CA GLY A 56 7.62 9.25 3.62
C GLY A 56 6.49 8.49 2.92
N TRP A 57 5.77 9.13 1.99
CA TRP A 57 4.77 8.46 1.17
C TRP A 57 5.24 8.33 -0.27
N CYS A 58 4.75 7.31 -0.96
CA CYS A 58 4.92 7.12 -2.39
C CYS A 58 4.62 8.41 -3.18
N ALA A 59 5.51 8.79 -4.07
CA ALA A 59 5.41 10.00 -4.88
C ALA A 59 4.19 10.01 -5.82
N ALA A 60 3.60 8.84 -6.09
CA ALA A 60 2.42 8.72 -6.94
C ALA A 60 1.07 8.78 -6.19
N LEU A 61 1.09 8.91 -4.86
CA LEU A 61 -0.13 9.08 -4.07
C LEU A 61 -0.70 10.50 -4.21
N ASP A 62 -2.00 10.63 -4.39
CA ASP A 62 -2.70 11.90 -4.24
C ASP A 62 -3.02 12.14 -2.75
N ARG A 63 -2.57 13.27 -2.19
CA ARG A 63 -2.67 13.56 -0.74
C ARG A 63 -4.07 14.01 -0.31
N ASP A 64 -4.85 14.55 -1.23
CA ASP A 64 -6.20 15.03 -0.94
C ASP A 64 -7.21 13.87 -0.96
N THR A 65 -7.01 12.91 -1.86
CA THR A 65 -7.93 11.79 -2.08
C THR A 65 -7.44 10.46 -1.51
N LEU A 66 -6.15 10.37 -1.16
CA LEU A 66 -5.48 9.14 -0.74
C LEU A 66 -5.58 8.00 -1.78
N MET A 67 -5.71 8.37 -3.06
CA MET A 67 -5.76 7.43 -4.18
C MET A 67 -4.45 7.45 -4.99
N CYS A 68 -4.10 6.30 -5.56
CA CYS A 68 -2.94 6.21 -6.43
C CYS A 68 -3.22 6.86 -7.80
N THR A 69 -2.44 7.88 -8.17
CA THR A 69 -2.57 8.58 -9.46
C THR A 69 -2.15 7.75 -10.67
N ILE A 70 -1.50 6.60 -10.43
CA ILE A 70 -1.04 5.66 -11.46
C ILE A 70 -1.66 4.28 -11.31
N TYR A 71 -2.89 4.16 -10.80
CA TYR A 71 -3.52 2.89 -10.41
C TYR A 71 -3.37 1.75 -11.45
N GLU A 72 -3.56 2.06 -12.73
CA GLU A 72 -3.41 1.11 -13.86
C GLU A 72 -1.95 0.71 -14.15
N ASN A 73 -1.01 1.61 -13.85
CA ASN A 73 0.41 1.45 -14.08
C ASN A 73 1.18 1.14 -12.78
N ARG A 74 0.48 0.70 -11.73
CA ARG A 74 1.11 0.34 -10.45
C ARG A 74 2.15 -0.75 -10.64
N PRO A 75 3.22 -0.73 -9.83
CA PRO A 75 4.20 -1.81 -9.84
C PRO A 75 3.55 -3.13 -9.41
N TRP A 76 4.17 -4.24 -9.81
CA TRP A 76 3.64 -5.59 -9.59
C TRP A 76 3.38 -5.86 -8.10
N VAL A 77 4.29 -5.45 -7.22
CA VAL A 77 4.16 -5.57 -5.76
C VAL A 77 2.88 -4.90 -5.25
N CYS A 78 2.56 -3.68 -5.72
CA CYS A 78 1.32 -3.00 -5.34
C CYS A 78 0.05 -3.66 -5.91
N ARG A 79 0.14 -4.53 -6.92
CA ARG A 79 -1.01 -5.25 -7.49
C ARG A 79 -1.32 -6.52 -6.71
N ILE A 80 -0.29 -7.18 -6.19
CA ILE A 80 -0.41 -8.42 -5.41
C ILE A 80 -0.61 -8.16 -3.91
N PHE A 81 -0.49 -6.91 -3.46
CA PHE A 81 -0.80 -6.53 -2.09
C PHE A 81 -2.32 -6.54 -1.89
N GLU A 82 -2.82 -7.58 -1.23
CA GLU A 82 -4.26 -7.81 -1.06
C GLU A 82 -4.82 -7.07 0.17
N MET A 83 -6.03 -6.53 0.01
CA MET A 83 -6.77 -5.93 1.11
C MET A 83 -7.13 -7.00 2.14
N ALA A 84 -6.92 -6.69 3.43
CA ALA A 84 -7.15 -7.62 4.54
C ALA A 84 -6.27 -8.90 4.50
N SER A 85 -5.17 -8.88 3.76
CA SER A 85 -4.11 -9.87 3.92
C SER A 85 -3.36 -9.68 5.25
N TYR A 86 -2.56 -10.68 5.63
CA TYR A 86 -1.68 -10.58 6.80
C TYR A 86 -0.75 -9.36 6.71
N GLU A 87 -0.18 -9.11 5.54
CA GLU A 87 0.66 -7.94 5.28
C GLU A 87 -0.15 -6.64 5.43
N CYS A 88 -1.38 -6.59 4.91
CA CYS A 88 -2.26 -5.43 5.11
C CYS A 88 -2.53 -5.17 6.60
N GLU A 89 -2.79 -6.21 7.38
CA GLU A 89 -3.02 -6.09 8.83
C GLU A 89 -1.81 -5.55 9.59
N GLU A 90 -0.62 -6.08 9.30
CA GLU A 90 0.62 -5.63 9.95
C GLU A 90 0.94 -4.18 9.62
N GLU A 91 0.81 -3.78 8.35
CA GLU A 91 1.09 -2.40 7.95
C GLU A 91 0.09 -1.40 8.52
N ARG A 92 -1.17 -1.82 8.69
CA ARG A 92 -2.16 -1.00 9.40
C ARG A 92 -1.77 -0.78 10.87
N LYS A 93 -1.24 -1.80 11.56
CA LYS A 93 -0.76 -1.63 12.95
C LYS A 93 0.45 -0.70 13.06
N ALA A 94 1.27 -0.64 12.01
CA ALA A 94 2.48 0.19 12.00
C ALA A 94 2.22 1.65 11.59
N HIS A 95 1.21 1.90 10.76
CA HIS A 95 1.04 3.17 10.06
C HIS A 95 -0.32 3.87 10.27
N MET A 96 -1.23 3.28 11.05
CA MET A 96 -2.49 3.90 11.49
C MET A 96 -2.57 3.96 13.01
#